data_AF-A0A832GUU3-F1
#
_entry.id   AF-A0A832GUU3-F1
#
_cell.length_a   1.000
_cell.length_b   1.000
_cell.length_c   1.000
_cell.angle_alpha   90.00
_cell.angle_beta   90.00
_cell.angle_gamma   90.00
#
_symmetry.space_group_name_H-M   'P 1'
#
loop_
_entity.id
_entity.type
_entity.pdbx_description
1 polymer ?
#
loop_
_entity_poly.entity_id
_entity_poly.type
_entity_poly.pdbx_seq_one_letter_code
_entity_poly.pdbx_strand_id
1 'polypeptide(L)'
;MIIGKCKVNYGGRAKSTLGVGERIVLIKKDGALLIHRAIGYLPINWQPPNCIFQISSNDEELKIKSVRKDVKEEVFIVFSEILLLTVLNLKDEGKFNLYASEEDMKKAIFLKPELTEEGFKIIEFEKKVEPGFIDVYGIDKNGNLVIIEVKRRIAGKAIM
;
A
#
# COMPACT_ATOMS: atom_id res chain seq x y z
N MET A 1 -1.80 -15.01 -12.91
CA MET A 1 -2.51 -15.36 -11.66
C MET A 1 -2.46 -16.87 -11.51
N ILE A 2 -2.26 -17.34 -10.29
CA ILE A 2 -2.22 -18.76 -9.94
C ILE A 2 -3.17 -18.97 -8.76
N ILE A 3 -4.07 -19.94 -8.86
CA ILE A 3 -4.91 -20.39 -7.74
C ILE A 3 -4.58 -21.86 -7.51
N GLY A 4 -4.30 -22.22 -6.27
CA GLY A 4 -3.94 -23.59 -5.94
C GLY A 4 -3.50 -23.76 -4.50
N LYS A 5 -3.22 -25.01 -4.14
CA LYS A 5 -2.78 -25.40 -2.80
C LYS A 5 -1.28 -25.17 -2.69
N CYS A 6 -0.87 -24.27 -1.79
CA CYS A 6 0.54 -23.95 -1.59
C CYS A 6 0.89 -23.65 -0.13
N LYS A 7 2.19 -23.70 0.14
CA LYS A 7 2.83 -23.16 1.35
C LYS A 7 3.72 -21.97 0.96
N VAL A 8 3.88 -21.02 1.87
CA VAL A 8 4.68 -19.81 1.65
C VAL A 8 5.65 -19.60 2.80
N ASN A 9 6.90 -19.27 2.47
CA ASN A 9 7.89 -18.81 3.43
C ASN A 9 8.40 -17.44 2.99
N TYR A 10 8.45 -16.48 3.92
CA TYR A 10 9.04 -15.17 3.71
C TYR A 10 10.22 -14.98 4.65
N GLY A 11 11.31 -14.43 4.12
CA GLY A 11 12.47 -13.99 4.88
C GLY A 11 12.93 -12.61 4.43
N GLY A 12 13.19 -11.73 5.39
CA GLY A 12 13.58 -10.35 5.13
C GLY A 12 13.71 -9.56 6.43
N ARG A 13 13.10 -8.37 6.48
CA ARG A 13 13.01 -7.56 7.70
C ARG A 13 12.28 -8.27 8.84
N ALA A 14 11.39 -9.19 8.49
CA ALA A 14 10.78 -10.16 9.39
C ALA A 14 10.88 -11.56 8.78
N LYS A 15 10.36 -12.57 9.49
CA LYS A 15 10.19 -13.92 8.97
C LYS A 15 8.75 -14.36 9.17
N SER A 16 8.16 -15.02 8.18
CA SER A 16 6.83 -15.61 8.31
C SER A 16 6.74 -16.92 7.54
N THR A 17 5.97 -17.85 8.08
CA THR A 17 5.59 -19.09 7.40
C THR A 17 4.07 -19.14 7.29
N LEU A 18 3.58 -19.61 6.14
CA LEU A 18 2.18 -19.87 5.89
C LEU A 18 2.04 -21.33 5.48
N GLY A 19 1.37 -22.10 6.35
CA GLY A 19 1.10 -23.50 6.11
C GLY A 19 0.27 -23.76 4.85
N VAL A 20 0.22 -25.04 4.47
CA VAL A 20 -0.47 -25.52 3.27
C VAL A 20 -1.92 -25.07 3.27
N GLY A 21 -2.36 -24.46 2.16
CA GLY A 21 -3.76 -24.14 1.91
C GLY A 21 -3.94 -23.50 0.54
N GLU A 22 -5.19 -23.34 0.13
CA GLU A 22 -5.51 -22.71 -1.15
C GLU A 22 -5.28 -21.20 -1.08
N ARG A 23 -4.57 -20.67 -2.08
CA ARG A 23 -4.23 -19.25 -2.17
C ARG A 23 -4.45 -18.73 -3.58
N ILE A 24 -4.73 -17.44 -3.66
CA ILE A 24 -4.71 -16.68 -4.91
C ILE A 24 -3.37 -15.94 -4.95
N VAL A 25 -2.53 -16.27 -5.92
CA VAL A 25 -1.23 -15.63 -6.14
C VAL A 25 -1.27 -14.78 -7.41
N LEU A 26 -0.98 -13.50 -7.25
CA LEU A 26 -0.88 -12.53 -8.32
C LEU A 26 0.58 -12.09 -8.48
N ILE A 27 1.10 -12.28 -9.68
CA ILE A 27 2.37 -11.70 -10.13
C ILE A 27 2.00 -10.68 -11.20
N LYS A 28 2.32 -9.42 -10.93
CA LYS A 28 2.02 -8.29 -11.82
C LYS A 28 3.19 -8.05 -12.79
N LYS A 29 2.91 -7.32 -13.88
CA LYS A 29 3.89 -6.99 -14.93
C LYS A 29 5.08 -6.17 -14.40
N ASP A 30 4.85 -5.35 -13.39
CA ASP A 30 5.88 -4.56 -12.70
C ASP A 30 6.70 -5.37 -11.69
N GLY A 31 6.45 -6.68 -11.58
CA GLY A 31 7.11 -7.58 -10.64
C GLY A 31 6.54 -7.59 -9.23
N ALA A 32 5.43 -6.89 -8.96
CA ALA A 32 4.79 -6.98 -7.65
C ALA A 32 4.17 -8.37 -7.43
N LEU A 33 4.32 -8.90 -6.21
CA LEU A 33 3.77 -10.19 -5.78
C LEU A 33 2.70 -9.95 -4.72
N LEU A 34 1.52 -10.55 -4.88
CA LEU A 34 0.46 -10.56 -3.88
C LEU A 34 -0.04 -11.98 -3.66
N ILE A 35 -0.19 -12.36 -2.39
CA ILE A 35 -0.70 -13.67 -1.98
C ILE A 35 -1.92 -13.43 -1.11
N HIS A 36 -3.09 -13.89 -1.56
CA HIS A 36 -4.35 -13.74 -0.86
C HIS A 36 -4.87 -15.08 -0.35
N ARG A 37 -5.59 -15.03 0.77
CA ARG A 37 -6.50 -16.12 1.18
C ARG A 37 -7.80 -16.01 0.39
N ALA A 38 -8.69 -16.99 0.55
CA ALA A 38 -10.03 -16.95 -0.03
C ALA A 38 -10.91 -15.81 0.52
N ILE A 39 -10.54 -15.23 1.66
CA ILE A 39 -11.26 -14.14 2.34
C ILE A 39 -10.32 -12.96 2.65
N GLY A 40 -10.90 -11.78 2.75
CA GLY A 40 -10.20 -10.53 3.08
C GLY A 40 -9.68 -9.80 1.84
N TYR A 41 -9.66 -8.47 1.92
CA TYR A 41 -9.25 -7.61 0.80
C TYR A 41 -7.74 -7.37 0.73
N LEU A 42 -7.01 -7.60 1.84
CA LEU A 42 -5.56 -7.43 1.91
C LEU A 42 -4.82 -8.75 1.62
N PRO A 43 -3.65 -8.68 0.96
CA PRO A 43 -2.77 -9.84 0.83
C PRO A 43 -2.20 -10.24 2.20
N ILE A 44 -2.05 -11.55 2.42
CA ILE A 44 -1.42 -12.09 3.64
C ILE A 44 0.11 -12.02 3.56
N ASN A 45 0.67 -12.10 2.35
CA ASN A 45 2.08 -11.84 2.05
C ASN A 45 2.15 -11.09 0.73
N TRP A 46 3.08 -10.14 0.62
CA TRP A 46 3.27 -9.36 -0.60
C TRP A 46 4.72 -8.89 -0.73
N GLN A 47 5.12 -8.56 -1.96
CA GLN A 47 6.32 -7.79 -2.24
C GLN A 47 6.00 -6.67 -3.24
N PRO A 48 6.63 -5.49 -3.10
CA PRO A 48 6.42 -4.37 -4.01
C PRO A 48 6.95 -4.66 -5.42
N PRO A 49 6.74 -3.73 -6.37
CA PRO A 49 7.32 -3.82 -7.71
C PRO A 49 8.85 -4.04 -7.73
N ASN A 50 9.36 -4.42 -8.90
CA ASN A 50 10.76 -4.68 -9.22
C ASN A 50 11.37 -5.94 -8.56
N CYS A 51 10.54 -6.92 -8.19
CA CYS A 51 11.03 -8.23 -7.76
C CYS A 51 11.42 -9.11 -8.95
N ILE A 52 12.42 -9.94 -8.74
CA ILE A 52 12.89 -10.93 -9.72
C ILE A 52 12.38 -12.31 -9.30
N PHE A 53 11.85 -13.06 -10.28
CA PHE A 53 11.29 -14.39 -10.04
C PHE A 53 12.21 -15.48 -10.58
N GLN A 54 12.47 -16.48 -9.76
CA GLN A 54 13.08 -17.75 -10.14
C GLN A 54 12.01 -18.83 -10.01
N ILE A 55 11.79 -19.59 -11.08
CA ILE A 55 10.72 -20.58 -11.16
C ILE A 55 11.36 -21.92 -11.49
N SER A 56 10.95 -22.96 -10.77
CA SER A 56 11.28 -24.35 -11.08
C SER A 56 10.06 -25.23 -10.84
N SER A 57 9.94 -26.31 -11.61
CA SER A 57 8.84 -27.25 -11.49
C SER A 57 9.33 -28.68 -11.73
N ASN A 58 8.66 -29.62 -11.09
CA ASN A 58 8.74 -31.05 -11.40
C ASN A 58 7.31 -31.62 -11.41
N ASP A 59 7.18 -32.95 -11.48
CA ASP A 59 5.87 -33.62 -11.54
C ASP A 59 5.02 -33.46 -10.26
N GLU A 60 5.64 -33.07 -9.14
CA GLU A 60 4.97 -32.97 -7.82
C GLU A 60 4.68 -31.52 -7.40
N GLU A 61 5.56 -30.59 -7.74
CA GLU A 61 5.52 -29.23 -7.19
C GLU A 61 5.94 -28.16 -8.21
N LEU A 62 5.29 -26.99 -8.11
CA LEU A 62 5.75 -25.73 -8.72
C LEU A 62 6.33 -24.83 -7.63
N LYS A 63 7.60 -24.44 -7.80
CA LYS A 63 8.35 -23.59 -6.87
C LYS A 63 8.57 -22.21 -7.50
N ILE A 64 8.19 -21.18 -6.78
CA ILE A 64 8.37 -19.78 -7.17
C ILE A 64 9.12 -19.09 -6.05
N LYS A 65 10.31 -18.57 -6.37
CA LYS A 65 11.08 -17.69 -5.48
C LYS A 65 11.02 -16.27 -6.05
N SER A 66 10.54 -15.33 -5.25
CA SER A 66 10.56 -13.90 -5.54
C SER A 66 11.62 -13.21 -4.69
N VAL A 67 12.47 -12.40 -5.32
CA VAL A 67 13.62 -11.74 -4.67
C VAL A 67 13.56 -10.24 -4.89
N ARG A 68 13.62 -9.48 -3.80
CA ARG A 68 13.78 -8.03 -3.80
C ARG A 68 15.21 -7.69 -3.38
N LYS A 69 16.04 -7.32 -4.34
CA LYS A 69 17.50 -7.18 -4.16
C LYS A 69 17.90 -6.07 -3.19
N ASP A 70 17.26 -4.90 -3.28
CA ASP A 70 17.68 -3.70 -2.53
C ASP A 70 17.64 -3.88 -1.01
N VAL A 71 16.72 -4.71 -0.53
CA VAL A 71 16.48 -4.96 0.91
C VAL A 71 16.66 -6.42 1.30
N LYS A 72 17.17 -7.26 0.39
CA LYS A 72 17.38 -8.71 0.57
C LYS A 72 16.15 -9.42 1.16
N GLU A 73 14.98 -9.18 0.57
CA GLU A 73 13.74 -9.87 0.95
C GLU A 73 13.41 -10.97 -0.06
N GLU A 74 13.03 -12.14 0.44
CA GLU A 74 12.68 -13.30 -0.37
C GLU A 74 11.32 -13.88 0.04
N VAL A 75 10.51 -14.25 -0.94
CA VAL A 75 9.28 -15.03 -0.76
C VAL A 75 9.40 -16.32 -1.56
N PHE A 76 9.24 -17.46 -0.90
CA PHE A 76 9.21 -18.78 -1.51
C PHE A 76 7.79 -19.33 -1.45
N ILE A 77 7.25 -19.69 -2.60
CA ILE A 77 5.93 -20.31 -2.75
C ILE A 77 6.16 -21.70 -3.33
N VAL A 78 5.55 -22.72 -2.72
CA VAL A 78 5.57 -24.09 -3.24
C VAL A 78 4.14 -24.55 -3.37
N PHE A 79 3.69 -24.70 -4.62
CA PHE A 79 2.40 -25.27 -4.96
C PHE A 79 2.52 -26.78 -5.07
N SER A 80 1.64 -27.51 -4.38
CA SER A 80 1.46 -28.95 -4.54
C SER A 80 0.31 -29.28 -5.51
N GLU A 81 -0.54 -28.31 -5.81
CA GLU A 81 -1.68 -28.46 -6.71
C GLU A 81 -2.04 -27.11 -7.32
N ILE A 82 -2.29 -27.09 -8.63
CA ILE A 82 -2.70 -25.90 -9.37
C ILE A 82 -4.14 -26.10 -9.84
N LEU A 83 -5.05 -25.29 -9.31
CA LEU A 83 -6.46 -25.29 -9.70
C LEU A 83 -6.70 -24.39 -10.92
N LEU A 84 -5.95 -23.29 -11.02
CA LEU A 84 -6.00 -22.35 -12.13
C LEU A 84 -4.64 -21.70 -12.35
N LEU A 85 -4.17 -21.69 -13.59
CA LEU A 85 -3.06 -20.87 -14.04
C LEU A 85 -3.52 -20.01 -15.22
N THR A 86 -3.41 -18.70 -15.09
CA THR A 86 -3.75 -17.77 -16.17
C THR A 86 -2.68 -16.70 -16.33
N VAL A 87 -2.35 -16.42 -17.59
CA VAL A 87 -1.38 -15.41 -17.99
C VAL A 87 -2.09 -14.43 -18.91
N LEU A 88 -2.10 -13.16 -18.52
CA LEU A 88 -2.82 -12.10 -19.21
C LEU A 88 -1.90 -10.88 -19.35
N ASN A 89 -1.90 -10.26 -20.53
CA ASN A 89 -1.23 -8.97 -20.76
C ASN A 89 -2.27 -7.85 -20.67
N LEU A 90 -2.53 -7.38 -19.44
CA LEU A 90 -3.50 -6.32 -19.19
C LEU A 90 -3.02 -4.99 -19.76
N LYS A 91 -3.94 -4.24 -20.37
CA LYS A 91 -3.74 -2.85 -20.79
C LYS A 91 -4.48 -1.94 -19.81
N ASP A 92 -3.75 -1.01 -19.20
CA ASP A 92 -4.31 -0.04 -18.26
C ASP A 92 -4.22 1.37 -18.86
N GLU A 93 -5.25 1.73 -19.63
CA GLU A 93 -5.36 3.02 -20.32
C GLU A 93 -6.37 3.96 -19.62
N GLY A 94 -7.02 3.47 -18.57
CA GLY A 94 -8.00 4.22 -17.80
C GLY A 94 -7.34 5.31 -16.95
N LYS A 95 -7.95 6.49 -16.89
CA LYS A 95 -7.53 7.52 -15.95
C LYS A 95 -8.09 7.21 -14.56
N PHE A 96 -7.20 7.11 -13.58
CA PHE A 96 -7.59 7.06 -12.18
C PHE A 96 -7.93 8.47 -11.69
N ASN A 97 -9.20 8.71 -11.35
CA ASN A 97 -9.65 9.96 -10.73
C ASN A 97 -10.04 9.68 -9.28
N LEU A 98 -9.38 10.37 -8.34
CA LEU A 98 -9.72 10.32 -6.92
C LEU A 98 -10.38 11.64 -6.53
N TYR A 99 -11.66 11.61 -6.19
CA TYR A 99 -12.39 12.77 -5.70
C TYR A 99 -12.36 12.83 -4.17
N ALA A 100 -12.35 14.05 -3.64
CA ALA A 100 -12.28 14.32 -2.19
C ALA A 100 -11.06 13.66 -1.54
N SER A 101 -9.90 13.83 -2.18
CA SER A 101 -8.60 13.49 -1.61
C SER A 101 -8.26 14.41 -0.43
N GLU A 102 -7.26 14.04 0.39
CA GLU A 102 -6.74 14.93 1.44
C GLU A 102 -6.22 16.24 0.85
N GLU A 103 -5.65 16.16 -0.35
CA GLU A 103 -5.22 17.32 -1.13
C GLU A 103 -6.39 18.24 -1.52
N ASP A 104 -7.54 17.68 -1.91
CA ASP A 104 -8.74 18.47 -2.19
C ASP A 104 -9.28 19.15 -0.93
N MET A 105 -9.19 18.49 0.23
CA MET A 105 -9.56 19.07 1.53
C MET A 105 -8.61 20.20 1.93
N LYS A 106 -7.29 20.03 1.76
CA LYS A 106 -6.30 21.10 1.96
C LYS A 106 -6.60 22.30 1.07
N LYS A 107 -6.88 22.07 -0.22
CA LYS A 107 -7.27 23.11 -1.18
C LYS A 107 -8.55 23.82 -0.78
N ALA A 108 -9.55 23.10 -0.25
CA ALA A 108 -10.77 23.73 0.24
C ALA A 108 -10.49 24.69 1.41
N ILE A 109 -9.64 24.29 2.37
CA ILE A 109 -9.19 25.16 3.48
C ILE A 109 -8.41 26.36 2.95
N PHE A 110 -7.54 26.17 1.94
CA PHE A 110 -6.81 27.29 1.30
C PHE A 110 -7.76 28.31 0.69
N LEU A 111 -8.73 27.84 -0.11
CA LEU A 111 -9.66 28.71 -0.83
C LEU A 111 -10.68 29.36 0.10
N LYS A 112 -11.02 28.70 1.21
CA LYS A 112 -11.99 29.21 2.19
C LYS A 112 -11.55 28.85 3.61
N PRO A 113 -10.64 29.65 4.22
CA PRO A 113 -10.14 29.41 5.58
C PRO A 113 -11.25 29.37 6.65
N GLU A 114 -12.36 30.08 6.41
CA GLU A 114 -13.55 30.09 7.25
C GLU A 114 -14.24 28.73 7.41
N LEU A 115 -13.90 27.73 6.57
CA LEU A 115 -14.36 26.35 6.75
C LEU A 115 -13.81 25.72 8.04
N THR A 116 -12.69 26.22 8.56
CA THR A 116 -12.11 25.77 9.83
C THR A 116 -12.81 26.47 11.00
N GLU A 117 -12.72 27.80 11.04
CA GLU A 117 -13.38 28.65 12.04
C GLU A 117 -13.42 30.11 11.56
N GLU A 118 -14.29 30.91 12.17
CA GLU A 118 -14.43 32.33 11.85
C GLU A 118 -13.16 33.12 12.22
N GLY A 119 -12.63 33.89 11.25
CA GLY A 119 -11.45 34.72 11.43
C GLY A 119 -10.11 34.00 11.35
N PHE A 120 -10.10 32.71 11.02
CA PHE A 120 -8.87 31.95 10.75
C PHE A 120 -8.13 32.52 9.54
N LYS A 121 -6.83 32.80 9.70
CA LYS A 121 -5.95 33.26 8.62
C LYS A 121 -4.78 32.31 8.46
N ILE A 122 -4.52 31.97 7.21
CA ILE A 122 -3.47 31.01 6.89
C ILE A 122 -2.14 31.75 6.71
N ILE A 123 -1.10 31.24 7.35
CA ILE A 123 0.27 31.71 7.21
C ILE A 123 0.97 30.90 6.12
N GLU A 124 0.89 29.57 6.20
CA GLU A 124 1.65 28.67 5.34
C GLU A 124 0.97 27.30 5.19
N PHE A 125 1.08 26.71 4.01
CA PHE A 125 0.68 25.32 3.71
C PHE A 125 1.92 24.44 3.59
N GLU A 126 1.81 23.17 4.01
CA GLU A 126 2.90 22.20 3.99
C GLU A 126 4.20 22.74 4.61
N LYS A 127 4.05 23.48 5.72
CA LYS A 127 5.17 24.10 6.42
C LYS A 127 6.14 23.03 6.87
N LYS A 128 7.34 23.03 6.31
CA LYS A 128 8.41 22.11 6.71
C LYS A 128 8.82 22.39 8.15
N VAL A 129 8.83 21.35 8.96
CA VAL A 129 9.31 21.34 10.35
C VAL A 129 10.20 20.12 10.53
N GLU A 130 11.07 20.07 11.53
CA GLU A 130 11.79 18.81 11.82
C GLU A 130 11.04 18.05 12.92
N PRO A 131 10.66 16.76 12.73
CA PRO A 131 10.98 15.83 11.63
C PRO A 131 9.83 15.59 10.60
N GLY A 132 9.17 16.62 10.08
CA GLY A 132 8.06 16.44 9.13
C GLY A 132 7.50 17.70 8.45
N PHE A 133 6.19 17.76 8.31
CA PHE A 133 5.49 18.92 7.77
C PHE A 133 4.17 19.11 8.49
N ILE A 134 3.70 20.35 8.53
CA ILE A 134 2.36 20.73 8.99
C ILE A 134 1.51 20.98 7.76
N ASP A 135 0.35 20.33 7.65
CA ASP A 135 -0.55 20.51 6.50
C ASP A 135 -1.00 21.96 6.33
N VAL A 136 -1.52 22.58 7.39
CA VAL A 136 -1.91 24.00 7.40
C VAL A 136 -1.45 24.67 8.69
N TYR A 137 -0.75 25.79 8.57
CA TYR A 137 -0.26 26.62 9.67
C TYR A 137 -0.86 28.02 9.57
N GLY A 138 -1.49 28.50 10.63
CA GLY A 138 -2.19 29.79 10.62
C GLY A 138 -2.36 30.41 12.01
N ILE A 139 -3.22 31.42 12.06
CA ILE A 139 -3.61 32.13 13.28
C ILE A 139 -5.14 32.22 13.38
N ASP A 140 -5.67 32.08 14.59
CA ASP A 140 -7.08 32.32 14.88
C ASP A 140 -7.39 33.82 15.00
N LYS A 141 -8.66 34.15 15.23
CA LYS A 141 -9.12 35.54 15.45
C LYS A 141 -8.52 36.22 16.69
N ASN A 142 -8.02 35.45 17.65
CA ASN A 142 -7.41 35.93 18.89
C ASN A 142 -5.87 36.08 18.77
N GLY A 143 -5.29 35.70 17.63
CA GLY A 143 -3.84 35.72 17.40
C GLY A 143 -3.11 34.46 17.90
N ASN A 144 -3.82 33.41 18.29
CA ASN A 144 -3.20 32.14 18.66
C ASN A 144 -2.73 31.39 17.40
N LEU A 145 -1.59 30.72 17.51
CA LEU A 145 -1.12 29.82 16.45
C LEU A 145 -2.00 28.58 16.35
N VAL A 146 -2.40 28.22 15.14
CA VAL A 146 -3.23 27.06 14.85
C VAL A 146 -2.51 26.16 13.85
N ILE A 147 -2.52 24.86 14.14
CA ILE A 147 -2.00 23.79 13.30
C ILE A 147 -3.19 22.89 12.94
N ILE A 148 -3.40 22.66 11.65
CA ILE A 148 -4.44 21.76 11.16
C ILE A 148 -3.75 20.62 10.44
N GLU A 149 -4.05 19.40 10.88
CA GLU A 149 -3.71 18.16 10.19
C GLU A 149 -4.95 17.66 9.46
N VAL A 150 -4.85 17.45 8.15
CA VAL A 150 -5.98 17.06 7.32
C VAL A 150 -5.97 15.55 7.14
N LYS A 151 -7.10 14.91 7.45
CA LYS A 151 -7.31 13.48 7.22
C LYS A 151 -8.60 13.25 6.48
N ARG A 152 -8.56 12.43 5.43
CA ARG A 152 -9.76 12.00 4.68
C ARG A 152 -10.55 10.93 5.43
N ARG A 153 -9.87 10.17 6.30
CA ARG A 153 -10.47 9.12 7.14
C ARG A 153 -10.56 9.57 8.59
N ILE A 154 -11.25 8.78 9.41
CA ILE A 154 -11.37 9.00 10.85
C ILE A 154 -9.98 9.20 11.46
N ALA A 155 -9.80 10.30 12.18
CA ALA A 155 -8.56 10.59 12.90
C ALA A 155 -8.35 9.55 14.02
N GLY A 156 -7.23 8.82 13.95
CA GLY A 156 -6.84 7.79 14.92
C GLY A 156 -5.72 8.26 15.85
N LYS A 157 -5.54 7.55 16.97
CA LYS A 157 -4.55 7.85 18.03
C LYS A 157 -3.07 7.81 17.62
N ALA A 158 -2.74 7.46 16.38
CA ALA A 158 -1.36 7.29 15.90
C ALA A 158 -0.69 8.63 15.52
N ILE A 159 -0.99 9.70 16.26
CA ILE A 159 -0.46 11.04 16.02
C ILE A 159 -0.09 11.64 17.38
N MET A 160 1.08 11.25 17.88
CA MET A 160 1.94 12.03 18.76
C MET A 160 3.35 11.47 18.68
#